data_AF-A0A354GP62-F1
#
_entry.id   AF-A0A354GP62-F1
#
_cell.length_a   1.000
_cell.length_b   1.000
_cell.length_c   1.000
_cell.angle_alpha   90.00
_cell.angle_beta   90.00
_cell.angle_gamma   90.00
#
_symmetry.space_group_name_H-M   'P 1'
#
loop_
_entity.id
_entity.type
_entity.pdbx_description
1 polymer ?
#
loop_
_entity_poly.entity_id
_entity_poly.type
_entity_poly.pdbx_seq_one_letter_code
_entity_poly.pdbx_strand_id
1 'polypeptide(L)'
;MFDEMDRLRDEKELSGLLTHYAVLGAADRQVWQDRLLDREGVEARQLVRLYGELLAYGWLDQNTGLTPVLRRGEAPASYRITTAGLRALKQLRAEQTAA
;
A
#
# COMPACT_ATOMS: atom_id res chain seq x y z
N MET A 1 1.63 -7.52 -20.50
CA MET A 1 0.78 -7.24 -19.33
C MET A 1 1.34 -8.13 -18.24
N PHE A 2 2.08 -7.57 -17.28
CA PHE A 2 2.53 -8.34 -16.12
C PHE A 2 1.29 -8.62 -15.27
N ASP A 3 1.13 -9.85 -14.80
CA ASP A 3 0.05 -10.17 -13.85
C ASP A 3 0.36 -9.46 -12.53
N GLU A 4 -0.54 -8.59 -12.08
CA GLU A 4 -0.32 -7.83 -10.85
C GLU A 4 -0.12 -8.77 -9.65
N MET A 5 -0.80 -9.92 -9.65
CA MET A 5 -0.70 -10.91 -8.57
C MET A 5 0.64 -11.64 -8.55
N ASP A 6 1.23 -11.93 -9.71
CA ASP A 6 2.61 -12.45 -9.78
C ASP A 6 3.59 -11.44 -9.18
N ARG A 7 3.43 -10.16 -9.54
CA ARG A 7 4.25 -9.08 -8.97
C ARG A 7 4.10 -8.98 -7.46
N LEU A 8 2.88 -9.06 -6.95
CA LEU A 8 2.59 -9.01 -5.50
C LEU A 8 3.19 -10.20 -4.74
N ARG A 9 3.28 -11.36 -5.39
CA ARG A 9 3.86 -12.59 -4.83
C ARG A 9 5.38 -12.52 -4.76
N ASP A 10 6.01 -12.08 -5.84
CA ASP A 10 7.46 -12.10 -5.98
C ASP A 10 8.14 -10.94 -5.24
N GLU A 11 7.46 -9.79 -5.15
CA GLU A 11 7.98 -8.59 -4.50
C GLU A 11 7.51 -8.49 -3.04
N LYS A 12 8.34 -8.96 -2.11
CA LYS A 12 8.04 -8.94 -0.66
C LYS A 12 7.78 -7.54 -0.12
N GLU A 13 8.46 -6.52 -0.65
CA GLU A 13 8.25 -5.14 -0.19
C GLU A 13 6.93 -4.56 -0.68
N LEU A 14 6.45 -4.99 -1.85
CA LEU A 14 5.15 -4.58 -2.37
C LEU A 14 4.01 -5.17 -1.53
N SER A 15 4.06 -6.47 -1.26
CA SER A 15 3.09 -7.16 -0.40
C SER A 15 3.17 -6.67 1.05
N GLY A 16 4.37 -6.39 1.56
CA GLY A 16 4.59 -5.79 2.87
C GLY A 16 3.98 -4.40 2.99
N LEU A 17 4.17 -3.54 1.99
CA LEU A 17 3.61 -2.18 1.97
C LEU A 17 2.07 -2.21 1.86
N LEU A 18 1.51 -3.07 1.01
CA LEU A 18 0.06 -3.23 0.91
C LEU A 18 -0.55 -3.77 2.22
N THR A 19 0.12 -4.72 2.86
CA THR A 19 -0.30 -5.27 4.16
C THR A 19 -0.27 -4.20 5.25
N HIS A 20 0.73 -3.33 5.25
CA HIS A 20 0.82 -2.21 6.19
C HIS A 20 -0.44 -1.32 6.12
N TYR A 21 -0.85 -0.91 4.92
CA TYR A 21 -2.06 -0.10 4.74
C TYR A 21 -3.36 -0.86 5.05
N ALA A 22 -3.38 -2.18 4.86
CA ALA A 22 -4.50 -3.01 5.28
C ALA A 22 -4.68 -3.03 6.80
N VAL A 23 -3.56 -3.07 7.54
CA VAL A 23 -3.58 -3.02 9.02
C VAL A 23 -4.05 -1.66 9.51
N LEU A 24 -3.51 -0.57 8.96
CA LEU A 24 -3.90 0.79 9.33
C LEU A 24 -5.39 1.08 9.07
N GLY A 25 -5.92 0.58 7.94
CA GLY A 25 -7.33 0.73 7.57
C GLY A 25 -8.28 -0.31 8.18
N ALA A 26 -7.82 -1.18 9.09
CA ALA A 26 -8.63 -2.29 9.60
C ALA A 26 -9.84 -1.82 10.42
N ALA A 27 -9.66 -0.77 11.23
CA ALA A 27 -10.71 -0.19 12.07
C ALA A 27 -11.69 0.66 11.24
N ASP A 28 -11.17 1.51 10.36
CA ASP A 28 -11.96 2.29 9.41
C ASP A 28 -11.20 2.43 8.08
N ARG A 29 -11.80 1.87 7.03
CA ARG A 29 -11.24 1.86 5.67
C ARG A 29 -11.41 3.18 4.95
N GLN A 30 -12.24 4.09 5.44
CA GLN A 30 -12.44 5.41 4.82
C GLN A 30 -11.37 6.41 5.26
N VAL A 31 -10.65 6.14 6.35
CA VAL A 31 -9.60 7.01 6.90
C VAL A 31 -8.37 7.02 5.99
N TRP A 32 -7.93 8.23 5.64
CA TRP A 32 -6.66 8.47 4.98
C TRP A 32 -5.51 8.31 5.97
N GLN A 33 -4.52 7.53 5.58
CA GLN A 33 -3.35 7.18 6.37
C GLN A 33 -2.13 7.95 5.89
N ASP A 34 -1.20 8.22 6.80
CA ASP A 34 0.05 8.88 6.49
C ASP A 34 0.89 8.04 5.52
N ARG A 35 1.75 8.71 4.75
CA ARG A 35 2.73 8.02 3.93
C ARG A 35 3.77 7.39 4.85
N LEU A 36 4.02 6.09 4.70
CA LEU A 36 5.22 5.48 5.26
C LEU A 36 6.44 6.02 4.51
N LEU A 37 7.28 6.78 5.22
CA LEU A 37 8.46 7.46 4.67
C LEU A 37 9.75 6.65 4.79
N ASP A 38 9.79 5.74 5.75
CA ASP A 38 10.95 4.89 6.02
C ASP A 38 10.48 3.46 6.34
N ARG A 39 11.27 2.49 5.90
CA ARG A 39 11.06 1.07 6.13
C ARG A 39 12.42 0.39 6.10
N GLU A 40 12.70 -0.39 7.14
CA GLU A 40 13.97 -1.09 7.30
C GLU A 40 14.33 -1.90 6.04
N GLY A 41 15.53 -1.66 5.51
CA GLY A 41 16.03 -2.35 4.32
C GLY A 41 15.45 -1.88 2.99
N VAL A 42 14.60 -0.84 2.96
CA VAL A 42 14.00 -0.31 1.73
C VAL A 42 14.41 1.14 1.51
N GLU A 43 15.14 1.39 0.42
CA GLU A 43 15.54 2.74 0.03
C GLU A 43 14.34 3.63 -0.28
N ALA A 44 14.43 4.93 0.04
CA ALA A 44 13.34 5.88 -0.20
C ALA A 44 12.89 5.92 -1.68
N ARG A 45 13.83 5.77 -2.62
CA ARG A 45 13.51 5.70 -4.06
C ARG A 45 12.73 4.43 -4.42
N GLN A 46 13.02 3.32 -3.76
CA GLN A 46 12.29 2.07 -3.94
C GLN A 46 10.88 2.20 -3.36
N LEU A 47 10.71 2.80 -2.17
CA LEU A 47 9.39 3.10 -1.62
C LEU A 47 8.52 3.91 -2.60
N VAL A 48 9.07 4.98 -3.19
CA VAL A 48 8.35 5.79 -4.20
C VAL A 48 7.85 4.92 -5.37
N ARG A 49 8.69 4.00 -5.87
CA ARG A 49 8.29 3.08 -6.94
C ARG A 49 7.17 2.14 -6.50
N LEU A 50 7.28 1.55 -5.30
CA LEU A 50 6.26 0.64 -4.76
C LEU A 50 4.90 1.33 -4.62
N TYR A 51 4.87 2.59 -4.15
CA TYR A 51 3.62 3.39 -4.16
C TYR A 51 3.05 3.54 -5.57
N GLY A 52 3.90 3.83 -6.56
CA GLY A 52 3.46 3.92 -7.96
C GLY A 52 2.82 2.63 -8.46
N GLU A 53 3.42 1.48 -8.14
CA GLU A 53 2.85 0.16 -8.48
C GLU A 53 1.48 -0.05 -7.80
N LEU A 54 1.37 0.21 -6.48
CA LEU A 54 0.10 0.06 -5.75
C LEU A 54 -1.03 0.96 -6.27
N LEU A 55 -0.69 2.19 -6.68
CA LEU A 55 -1.66 3.12 -7.30
C LEU A 55 -2.05 2.66 -8.70
N ALA A 56 -1.08 2.21 -9.51
CA ALA A 56 -1.34 1.73 -10.87
C ALA A 56 -2.26 0.50 -10.88
N TYR A 57 -2.11 -0.39 -9.89
CA TYR A 57 -2.97 -1.57 -9.71
C TYR A 57 -4.30 -1.25 -9.02
N GLY A 58 -4.53 0.00 -8.59
CA GLY A 58 -5.73 0.42 -7.88
C GLY A 58 -5.89 -0.22 -6.49
N TRP A 59 -4.78 -0.65 -5.87
CA TRP A 59 -4.79 -1.28 -4.55
C TRP A 59 -4.71 -0.25 -3.41
N LEU A 60 -4.18 0.93 -3.70
CA LEU A 60 -4.30 2.12 -2.88
C LEU A 60 -4.99 3.26 -3.66
N ASP A 61 -5.68 4.12 -2.93
CA ASP A 61 -6.03 5.46 -3.39
C ASP A 61 -4.99 6.47 -2.85
N GLN A 62 -4.69 7.51 -3.62
CA GLN A 62 -3.94 8.67 -3.15
C GLN A 62 -4.91 9.82 -2.86
N ASN A 63 -4.75 10.46 -1.70
CA ASN A 63 -5.45 11.68 -1.38
C ASN A 63 -4.89 12.83 -2.23
N THR A 64 -5.72 13.38 -3.10
CA THR A 64 -5.39 14.54 -3.95
C THR A 64 -6.04 15.84 -3.46
N GLY A 65 -6.79 15.77 -2.35
CA GLY A 65 -7.43 16.92 -1.71
C GLY A 65 -6.48 17.69 -0.77
N LEU A 66 -7.03 18.70 -0.09
CA LEU A 66 -6.32 19.46 0.94
C LEU A 66 -6.00 18.57 2.13
N THR A 67 -4.72 18.34 2.39
CA THR A 67 -4.24 17.74 3.64
C THR A 67 -4.23 18.81 4.73
N PRO A 68 -5.11 18.72 5.75
CA PRO A 68 -5.43 19.85 6.62
C PRO A 68 -4.30 20.24 7.59
N VAL A 69 -3.22 19.46 7.67
CA VAL A 69 -2.12 19.68 8.62
C VAL A 69 -0.79 19.48 7.91
N LEU A 70 0.04 20.51 7.88
CA LEU A 70 1.44 20.40 7.48
C LEU A 70 2.28 20.09 8.72
N ARG A 71 2.93 18.93 8.74
CA ARG A 71 3.93 18.54 9.76
C ARG A 71 5.26 18.34 9.07
N ARG A 72 6.33 18.89 9.65
CA ARG A 72 7.68 18.85 9.05
C ARG A 72 8.13 17.40 8.94
N GLY A 73 8.50 16.97 7.74
CA GLY A 73 9.02 15.63 7.51
C GLY A 73 7.96 14.54 7.52
N GLU A 74 6.67 14.88 7.51
CA GLU A 74 5.56 13.94 7.37
C GLU A 74 4.81 14.21 6.07
N ALA A 75 4.17 13.18 5.52
CA ALA A 75 3.18 13.32 4.45
C ALA A 75 1.85 12.75 4.95
N PRO A 76 1.09 13.56 5.71
CA PRO A 76 -0.07 13.06 6.42
C PRO A 76 -1.25 12.78 5.50
N ALA A 77 -2.12 11.84 5.89
CA ALA A 77 -3.38 11.52 5.21
C ALA A 77 -3.24 11.33 3.68
N SER A 78 -2.19 10.64 3.25
CA SER A 78 -1.79 10.51 1.84
C SER A 78 -2.44 9.34 1.11
N TYR A 79 -2.66 8.21 1.79
CA TYR A 79 -3.06 6.97 1.14
C TYR A 79 -4.15 6.23 1.89
N ARG A 80 -4.92 5.41 1.17
CA ARG A 80 -5.96 4.56 1.76
C ARG A 80 -6.05 3.26 0.99
N ILE A 81 -6.26 2.16 1.71
CA ILE A 81 -6.44 0.85 1.07
C ILE A 81 -7.80 0.76 0.37
N THR A 82 -7.81 0.22 -0.86
CA THR A 82 -9.05 0.00 -1.61
C THR A 82 -9.63 -1.39 -1.34
N THR A 83 -10.86 -1.61 -1.81
CA THR A 83 -11.44 -2.96 -1.82
C THR A 83 -10.66 -3.93 -2.71
N ALA A 84 -10.07 -3.45 -3.81
CA ALA A 84 -9.23 -4.27 -4.69
C ALA A 84 -7.94 -4.70 -3.99
N GLY A 85 -7.28 -3.79 -3.27
CA GLY A 85 -6.08 -4.11 -2.47
C GLY A 85 -6.35 -5.17 -1.40
N LEU A 86 -7.49 -5.09 -0.70
CA LEU A 86 -7.90 -6.11 0.27
C LEU A 86 -8.15 -7.48 -0.38
N ARG A 87 -8.77 -7.50 -1.56
CA ARG A 87 -8.99 -8.74 -2.31
C ARG A 87 -7.67 -9.36 -2.77
N ALA A 88 -6.74 -8.56 -3.26
CA ALA A 88 -5.41 -9.02 -3.64
C ALA A 88 -4.67 -9.67 -2.47
N LEU A 89 -4.68 -9.04 -1.28
CA LEU A 89 -4.10 -9.66 -0.07
C LEU A 89 -4.82 -10.94 0.35
N LYS A 90 -6.15 -11.01 0.23
CA LYS A 90 -6.91 -12.22 0.52
C LYS A 90 -6.51 -13.36 -0.41
N GLN A 91 -6.35 -13.06 -1.70
CA GLN A 91 -5.91 -14.04 -2.70
C GLN A 91 -4.50 -14.53 -2.41
N LEU A 92 -3.55 -13.61 -2.18
CA LEU A 92 -2.16 -13.95 -1.84
C LEU A 92 -2.08 -14.91 -0.64
N ARG A 93 -2.86 -14.64 0.42
CA ARG A 93 -2.92 -15.51 1.63
C ARG A 93 -3.52 -16.89 1.34
N ALA A 94 -4.56 -16.95 0.52
CA ALA A 94 -5.18 -18.22 0.13
C ALA A 94 -4.19 -19.10 -0.65
N GLU A 95 -3.43 -18.50 -1.56
CA GLU A 95 -2.40 -19.18 -2.36
C GLU A 95 -1.24 -19.69 -1.50
N GLN A 96 -0.81 -18.91 -0.50
CA GLN A 96 0.22 -19.32 0.46
C GLN A 96 -0.22 -20.48 1.38
N THR A 97 -1.53 -20.65 1.60
CA THR A 97 -2.06 -21.73 2.44
C THR A 97 -2.24 -23.03 1.67
N ALA A 98 -2.35 -22.95 0.34
CA ALA A 98 -2.56 -24.09 -0.56
C ALA A 98 -1.25 -24.70 -1.11
N ALA A 99 -0.11 -24.04 -0.87
CA ALA A 99 1.23 -24.47 -1.28
C ALA A 99 1.95 -25.20 -0.14
#